data_AF-A0A1J4SHD7-F1
#
_entry.id   AF-A0A1J4SHD7-F1
#
_cell.length_a   1.000
_cell.length_b   1.000
_cell.length_c   1.000
_cell.angle_alpha   90.00
_cell.angle_beta   90.00
_cell.angle_gamma   90.00
#
_symmetry.space_group_name_H-M   'P 1'
#
loop_
_entity.id
_entity.type
_entity.pdbx_description
1 polymer ?
#
loop_
_entity_poly.entity_id
_entity_poly.type
_entity_poly.pdbx_seq_one_letter_code
_entity_poly.pdbx_strand_id
1 'polypeptide(L)'
;MASWAVLLALSDFHYSAPAKTISWSPCINKNNFNCFFSVDSGWGIYSQKIKGKSVVINIDVVYGKLILQTLCLGNICPERSRKDVAVRFIAPVVKVGKRVISADLIRKDSLLFIQFPQPIAIENETLQINLTC
;
A
#
# COMPACT_ATOMS: atom_id res chain seq x y z
N MET A 1 6.73 -13.55 -23.63
CA MET A 1 6.39 -13.26 -22.22
C MET A 1 6.59 -11.77 -21.94
N ALA A 2 5.67 -10.91 -22.38
CA ALA A 2 5.80 -9.44 -22.30
C ALA A 2 4.80 -8.77 -21.32
N SER A 3 3.90 -9.54 -20.70
CA SER A 3 2.84 -8.98 -19.85
C SER A 3 3.29 -8.62 -18.43
N TRP A 4 4.39 -9.19 -17.93
CA TRP A 4 4.88 -8.94 -16.56
C TRP A 4 5.60 -7.58 -16.41
N ALA A 5 6.38 -7.19 -17.43
CA ALA A 5 7.07 -5.90 -17.43
C ALA A 5 6.09 -4.72 -17.47
N VAL A 6 4.99 -4.86 -18.21
CA VAL A 6 3.91 -3.87 -18.25
C VAL A 6 3.19 -3.79 -16.90
N LEU A 7 2.89 -4.92 -16.27
CA LEU A 7 2.33 -4.93 -14.92
C LEU A 7 3.21 -4.17 -13.93
N LEU A 8 4.52 -4.47 -13.88
CA LEU A 8 5.45 -3.77 -12.97
C LEU A 8 5.56 -2.27 -13.28
N ALA A 9 5.66 -1.89 -14.55
CA ALA A 9 5.75 -0.50 -14.97
C ALA A 9 4.47 0.30 -14.67
N LEU A 10 3.31 -0.37 -14.66
CA LEU A 10 2.03 0.26 -14.36
C LEU A 10 1.72 0.31 -12.86
N SER A 11 2.18 -0.68 -12.10
CA SER A 11 2.08 -0.73 -10.63
C SER A 11 3.05 0.23 -9.94
N ASP A 12 4.17 0.51 -10.61
CA ASP A 12 5.35 1.19 -10.06
C ASP A 12 5.70 0.59 -8.67
N PHE A 13 5.77 -0.74 -8.67
CA PHE A 13 6.05 -1.53 -7.47
C PHE A 13 7.55 -1.52 -7.19
N HIS A 14 7.93 -1.11 -5.99
CA HIS A 14 9.32 -1.17 -5.56
C HIS A 14 9.41 -1.68 -4.11
N TYR A 15 10.33 -2.62 -3.90
CA TYR A 15 10.56 -3.25 -2.60
C TYR A 15 12.03 -3.13 -2.24
N SER A 16 12.30 -2.60 -1.05
CA SER A 16 13.63 -2.50 -0.47
C SER A 16 13.70 -3.36 0.79
N ALA A 17 14.33 -4.54 0.65
CA ALA A 17 14.60 -5.45 1.77
C ALA A 17 15.39 -4.81 2.93
N PRO A 18 16.49 -4.06 2.72
CA PRO A 18 17.26 -3.48 3.83
C PRO A 18 16.47 -2.40 4.59
N ALA A 19 15.65 -1.62 3.88
CA ALA A 19 14.78 -0.61 4.49
C ALA A 19 13.44 -1.17 5.01
N LYS A 20 13.12 -2.44 4.68
CA LYS A 20 11.80 -3.06 4.91
C LYS A 20 10.67 -2.16 4.41
N THR A 21 10.92 -1.53 3.27
CA THR A 21 10.03 -0.54 2.67
C THR A 21 9.43 -1.12 1.41
N ILE A 22 8.11 -1.01 1.30
CA ILE A 22 7.38 -1.35 0.08
C ILE A 22 6.71 -0.09 -0.44
N SER A 23 6.76 0.12 -1.75
CA SER A 23 6.11 1.24 -2.39
C SER A 23 5.27 0.81 -3.57
N TRP A 24 4.07 1.39 -3.66
CA TRP A 24 3.17 1.23 -4.80
C TRP A 24 2.70 2.60 -5.28
N SER A 25 2.87 2.89 -6.56
CA SER A 25 2.39 4.12 -7.20
C SER A 25 1.65 3.79 -8.50
N PRO A 26 0.49 3.11 -8.45
CA PRO A 26 -0.20 2.68 -9.64
C PRO A 26 -0.62 3.87 -10.51
N CYS A 27 -0.19 3.85 -11.77
CA CYS A 27 -0.47 4.89 -12.75
C CYS A 27 -1.88 4.73 -13.36
N ILE A 28 -2.40 3.50 -13.42
CA ILE A 28 -3.67 3.14 -14.07
C ILE A 28 -4.64 2.52 -13.06
N ASN A 29 -5.95 2.74 -13.28
CA ASN A 29 -7.05 2.16 -12.51
C ASN A 29 -6.96 2.40 -10.98
N LYS A 30 -6.51 3.59 -10.58
CA LYS A 30 -6.29 4.02 -9.19
C LYS A 30 -7.45 3.64 -8.26
N ASN A 31 -8.70 3.71 -8.76
CA ASN A 31 -9.90 3.41 -7.98
C ASN A 31 -10.09 1.93 -7.64
N ASN A 32 -9.62 1.01 -8.47
CA ASN A 32 -9.77 -0.43 -8.26
C ASN A 32 -8.60 -1.17 -8.91
N PHE A 33 -7.49 -1.26 -8.18
CA PHE A 33 -6.25 -1.79 -8.71
C PHE A 33 -5.81 -3.02 -7.94
N ASN A 34 -5.57 -4.11 -8.67
CA ASN A 34 -5.09 -5.36 -8.11
C ASN A 34 -3.81 -5.78 -8.84
N CYS A 35 -2.76 -6.06 -8.10
CA CYS A 35 -1.48 -6.50 -8.64
C CYS A 35 -0.91 -7.64 -7.80
N PHE A 36 -0.35 -8.64 -8.47
CA PHE A 36 0.48 -9.64 -7.83
C PHE A 36 1.83 -9.01 -7.45
N PHE A 37 2.34 -9.31 -6.25
CA PHE A 37 3.70 -8.94 -5.86
C PHE A 37 4.45 -10.18 -5.36
N SER A 38 5.75 -10.19 -5.62
CA SER A 38 6.67 -11.19 -5.10
C SER A 38 7.91 -10.47 -4.58
N VAL A 39 8.33 -10.84 -3.37
CA VAL A 39 9.55 -10.39 -2.72
C VAL A 39 10.39 -11.62 -2.37
N ASP A 40 11.65 -11.42 -2.02
CA ASP A 40 12.58 -12.50 -1.64
C ASP A 40 12.00 -13.42 -0.56
N SER A 41 11.30 -12.82 0.40
CA SER A 41 10.75 -13.51 1.56
C SER A 41 9.37 -14.13 1.34
N GLY A 42 8.70 -13.91 0.19
CA GLY A 42 7.34 -14.42 -0.05
C GLY A 42 6.59 -13.71 -1.19
N TRP A 43 5.36 -14.12 -1.44
CA TRP A 43 4.53 -13.54 -2.49
C TRP A 43 3.06 -13.41 -2.09
N GLY A 44 2.36 -12.55 -2.81
CA GLY A 44 1.01 -12.18 -2.47
C GLY A 44 0.30 -11.33 -3.52
N ILE A 45 -0.85 -10.81 -3.12
CA ILE A 45 -1.71 -9.96 -3.95
C ILE A 45 -1.94 -8.65 -3.21
N TYR A 46 -1.64 -7.55 -3.89
CA TYR A 46 -1.98 -6.20 -3.48
C TYR A 46 -3.28 -5.79 -4.16
N SER A 47 -4.25 -5.32 -3.40
CA SER A 47 -5.53 -4.78 -3.90
C SER A 47 -5.80 -3.44 -3.26
N GLN A 48 -6.12 -2.43 -4.05
CA GLN A 48 -6.55 -1.12 -3.55
C GLN A 48 -7.90 -0.74 -4.14
N LYS A 49 -8.74 -0.16 -3.29
CA LYS A 49 -10.05 0.37 -3.65
C LYS A 49 -10.19 1.78 -3.10
N ILE A 50 -10.31 2.75 -4.00
CA ILE A 50 -10.56 4.14 -3.66
C ILE A 50 -12.03 4.44 -3.97
N LYS A 51 -12.83 4.70 -2.94
CA LYS A 51 -14.23 5.10 -3.02
C LYS A 51 -14.39 6.50 -2.44
N GLY A 52 -14.29 7.52 -3.30
CA GLY A 52 -14.49 8.92 -2.91
C GLY A 52 -13.46 9.37 -1.87
N LYS A 53 -13.87 9.41 -0.60
CA LYS A 53 -13.04 9.79 0.55
C LYS A 53 -12.48 8.60 1.34
N SER A 54 -12.86 7.37 1.01
CA SER A 54 -12.36 6.18 1.69
C SER A 54 -11.43 5.41 0.78
N VAL A 55 -10.27 5.02 1.30
CA VAL A 55 -9.31 4.17 0.62
C VAL A 55 -9.15 2.91 1.46
N VAL A 56 -9.35 1.77 0.82
CA VAL A 56 -9.15 0.44 1.39
C VAL A 56 -8.03 -0.22 0.62
N ILE A 57 -6.98 -0.62 1.33
CA ILE A 57 -5.82 -1.31 0.76
C ILE A 57 -5.71 -2.65 1.45
N ASN A 58 -5.64 -3.71 0.67
CA ASN A 58 -5.48 -5.07 1.12
C ASN A 58 -4.19 -5.65 0.55
N ILE A 59 -3.39 -6.25 1.41
CA ILE A 59 -2.15 -6.94 1.07
C ILE A 59 -2.31 -8.35 1.59
N ASP A 60 -2.63 -9.26 0.68
CA ASP A 60 -2.82 -10.67 0.95
C ASP A 60 -1.48 -11.40 0.72
N VAL A 61 -0.79 -11.76 1.80
CA VAL A 61 0.42 -12.60 1.70
C VAL A 61 -0.06 -14.05 1.59
N VAL A 62 0.02 -14.64 0.40
CA VAL A 62 -0.47 -16.01 0.16
C VAL A 62 0.53 -17.04 0.65
N TYR A 63 1.83 -16.76 0.48
CA TYR A 63 2.88 -17.66 0.91
C TYR A 63 4.17 -16.92 1.27
N GLY A 64 4.77 -17.31 2.38
CA GLY A 64 6.03 -16.75 2.88
C GLY A 64 5.81 -15.68 3.95
N LYS A 65 6.81 -14.82 4.11
CA LYS A 65 6.89 -13.82 5.16
C LYS A 65 7.12 -12.44 4.57
N LEU A 66 6.24 -11.49 4.86
CA LEU A 66 6.44 -10.10 4.49
C LEU A 66 6.81 -9.28 5.73
N ILE A 67 8.04 -8.78 5.76
CA ILE A 67 8.50 -7.88 6.83
C ILE A 67 8.36 -6.45 6.32
N LEU A 68 7.49 -5.68 6.97
CA LEU A 68 7.14 -4.33 6.59
C LEU A 68 7.35 -3.36 7.76
N GLN A 69 8.11 -2.30 7.50
CA GLN A 69 8.31 -1.20 8.43
C GLN A 69 7.78 0.11 7.86
N THR A 70 7.97 0.36 6.57
CA THR A 70 7.43 1.55 5.90
C THR A 70 6.66 1.13 4.66
N LEU A 71 5.46 1.67 4.51
CA LEU A 71 4.63 1.47 3.34
C LEU A 71 4.42 2.82 2.66
N CYS A 72 4.92 2.95 1.44
CA CYS A 72 4.80 4.15 0.64
C CYS A 72 3.71 3.95 -0.41
N LEU A 73 2.78 4.88 -0.49
CA LEU A 73 1.71 4.86 -1.47
C LEU A 73 1.78 6.15 -2.28
N GLY A 74 1.81 6.05 -3.60
CA GLY A 74 1.62 7.17 -4.51
C GLY A 74 0.21 7.23 -5.07
N ASN A 75 -0.21 8.41 -5.55
CA ASN A 75 -1.43 8.58 -6.36
C ASN A 75 -2.77 8.16 -5.73
N ILE A 76 -2.90 8.14 -4.40
CA ILE A 76 -4.17 7.78 -3.71
C ILE A 76 -5.18 8.94 -3.66
N CYS A 77 -4.89 10.07 -4.31
CA CYS A 77 -5.84 11.17 -4.38
C CYS A 77 -6.85 10.94 -5.52
N PRO A 78 -8.17 11.02 -5.27
CA PRO A 78 -9.16 10.97 -6.34
C PRO A 78 -8.92 12.12 -7.33
N GLU A 79 -9.02 11.83 -8.64
CA GLU A 79 -8.71 12.71 -9.78
C GLU A 79 -9.60 13.98 -9.91
N ARG A 80 -10.29 14.40 -8.84
CA ARG A 80 -11.06 15.64 -8.81
C ARG A 80 -10.62 16.54 -7.66
N SER A 81 -9.42 17.10 -7.74
CA SER A 81 -9.25 18.52 -7.45
C SER A 81 -7.88 19.00 -7.90
N ARG A 82 -7.89 19.94 -8.85
CA ARG A 82 -6.75 20.66 -9.42
C ARG A 82 -6.13 21.68 -8.44
N LYS A 83 -6.22 21.45 -7.13
CA LYS A 83 -5.65 22.32 -6.10
C LYS A 83 -5.19 21.47 -4.93
N ASP A 84 -3.99 21.78 -4.43
CA ASP A 84 -3.43 21.43 -3.13
C ASP A 84 -4.46 21.45 -1.99
N VAL A 85 -5.31 20.45 -1.93
CA VAL A 85 -6.08 20.15 -0.74
C VAL A 85 -5.23 19.15 0.01
N ALA A 86 -4.65 19.60 1.11
CA ALA A 86 -4.10 18.75 2.15
C ALA A 86 -5.24 17.84 2.67
N VAL A 87 -5.54 16.79 1.92
CA VAL A 87 -6.40 15.69 2.34
C VAL A 87 -5.78 15.17 3.62
N ARG A 88 -6.47 15.46 4.72
CA ARG A 88 -6.02 15.19 6.08
C ARG A 88 -6.50 13.79 6.40
N PHE A 89 -5.71 12.80 6.01
CA PHE A 89 -6.03 11.42 6.30
C PHE A 89 -6.12 11.23 7.82
N ILE A 90 -7.26 10.76 8.27
CA ILE A 90 -7.48 10.33 9.64
C ILE A 90 -6.63 9.07 9.85
N ALA A 91 -6.09 8.90 11.06
CA ALA A 91 -5.15 7.85 11.42
C ALA A 91 -5.46 6.50 10.72
N PRO A 92 -4.47 5.90 10.03
CA PRO A 92 -4.67 4.64 9.32
C PRO A 92 -5.09 3.55 10.30
N VAL A 93 -6.27 2.97 10.07
CA VAL A 93 -6.66 1.75 10.79
C VAL A 93 -6.04 0.58 10.05
N VAL A 94 -4.89 0.12 10.53
CA VAL A 94 -4.21 -1.05 9.97
C VAL A 94 -4.66 -2.29 10.74
N LYS A 95 -5.28 -3.22 10.03
CA LYS A 95 -5.69 -4.53 10.55
C LYS A 95 -4.81 -5.59 9.92
N VAL A 96 -4.07 -6.33 10.72
CA VAL A 96 -3.33 -7.52 10.31
C VAL A 96 -4.03 -8.71 10.91
N GLY A 97 -4.83 -9.43 10.11
CA GLY A 97 -5.71 -10.48 10.60
C GLY A 97 -6.68 -10.00 11.69
N LYS A 98 -6.44 -10.41 12.96
CA LYS A 98 -7.22 -10.00 14.15
C LYS A 98 -6.62 -8.83 14.93
N ARG A 99 -5.42 -8.33 14.57
CA ARG A 99 -4.69 -7.32 15.32
C ARG A 99 -4.84 -5.95 14.66
N VAL A 100 -5.22 -4.94 15.44
CA VAL A 100 -5.21 -3.54 15.00
C VAL A 100 -3.87 -2.94 15.44
N ILE A 101 -3.12 -2.39 14.50
CA ILE A 101 -1.81 -1.80 14.76
C ILE A 101 -1.89 -0.31 14.44
N SER A 102 -1.45 0.52 15.37
CA SER A 102 -1.29 1.95 15.15
C SER A 102 -0.13 2.18 14.19
N ALA A 103 -0.36 2.91 13.11
CA ALA A 103 0.67 3.32 12.18
C ALA A 103 0.68 4.85 12.08
N ASP A 104 1.87 5.41 11.99
CA ASP A 104 2.06 6.84 11.78
C ASP A 104 1.98 7.14 10.29
N LEU A 105 1.20 8.16 9.95
CA LEU A 105 0.97 8.57 8.57
C LEU A 105 1.65 9.91 8.32
N ILE A 106 2.71 9.86 7.53
CA ILE A 106 3.50 11.00 7.09
C ILE A 106 3.21 11.23 5.62
N ARG A 107 2.58 12.35 5.28
CA ARG A 107 2.38 12.75 3.88
C ARG A 107 3.50 13.69 3.47
N LYS A 108 4.22 13.35 2.40
CA LYS A 108 5.16 14.24 1.72
C LYS A 108 4.72 14.40 0.27
N ASP A 109 4.32 15.63 -0.10
CA ASP A 109 3.89 16.00 -1.44
C ASP A 109 2.76 15.11 -1.99
N SER A 110 3.13 14.21 -2.92
CA SER A 110 2.25 13.27 -3.61
C SER A 110 2.38 11.82 -3.11
N LEU A 111 3.22 11.58 -2.10
CA LEU A 111 3.49 10.28 -1.51
C LEU A 111 3.00 10.23 -0.06
N LEU A 112 2.31 9.15 0.27
CA LEU A 112 1.88 8.79 1.61
C LEU A 112 2.82 7.75 2.17
N PHE A 113 3.49 8.08 3.27
CA PHE A 113 4.35 7.17 4.01
C PHE A 113 3.59 6.72 5.26
N ILE A 114 3.30 5.43 5.33
CA ILE A 114 2.76 4.77 6.52
C ILE A 114 3.94 4.10 7.20
N GLN A 115 4.39 4.66 8.32
CA GLN A 115 5.49 4.13 9.11
C GLN A 115 4.94 3.36 10.30
N PHE A 116 5.43 2.14 10.46
CA PHE A 116 5.13 1.31 11.62
C PHE A 116 6.26 1.50 12.65
N PRO A 117 5.92 1.75 13.94
CA PRO A 117 6.93 1.96 14.98
C PRO A 117 7.80 0.72 15.22
N GLN A 118 7.28 -0.47 14.89
CA GLN A 118 8.01 -1.73 14.91
C GLN A 118 7.79 -2.46 13.57
N PRO A 119 8.82 -3.14 13.03
CA PRO A 119 8.67 -3.92 11.81
C PRO A 119 7.68 -5.06 12.04
N ILE A 120 6.63 -5.10 11.23
CA ILE A 120 5.59 -6.12 11.31
C ILE A 120 5.96 -7.26 10.37
N ALA A 121 5.98 -8.48 10.88
CA ALA A 121 6.06 -9.70 10.08
C ALA A 121 4.65 -10.21 9.83
N ILE A 122 4.28 -10.32 8.56
CA ILE A 122 3.00 -10.84 8.08
C ILE A 122 3.30 -12.19 7.43
N GLU A 123 2.80 -13.28 7.99
CA GLU A 123 3.04 -14.64 7.50
C GLU A 123 1.70 -15.29 7.16
N ASN A 124 1.44 -15.52 5.87
CA ASN A 124 0.19 -16.10 5.38
C ASN A 124 -1.08 -15.37 5.89
N GLU A 125 -0.97 -14.06 6.10
CA GLU A 125 -2.03 -13.21 6.63
C GLU A 125 -2.38 -12.06 5.68
N THR A 126 -3.58 -11.53 5.87
CA THR A 126 -4.11 -10.42 5.09
C THR A 126 -3.96 -9.13 5.90
N LEU A 127 -3.20 -8.18 5.39
CA LEU A 127 -3.09 -6.85 5.96
C LEU A 127 -4.06 -5.91 5.24
N GLN A 128 -5.02 -5.35 5.98
CA GLN A 128 -5.98 -4.39 5.49
C GLN A 128 -5.71 -3.02 6.12
N ILE A 129 -5.46 -2.02 5.30
CA ILE A 129 -5.31 -0.62 5.71
C ILE A 129 -6.54 0.13 5.24
N ASN A 130 -7.28 0.69 6.19
CA ASN A 130 -8.36 1.64 5.88
C ASN A 130 -7.89 3.05 6.18
N LEU A 131 -7.89 3.89 5.15
CA LEU A 131 -7.64 5.31 5.23
C LEU A 131 -8.95 6.05 4.95
N THR A 132 -9.26 7.04 5.78
CA THR A 132 -10.39 7.95 5.54
C THR A 132 -9.87 9.37 5.38
N CYS A 133 -10.24 10.01 4.28
CA CYS A 133 -9.89 11.36 3.86
C CYS A 133 -10.80 12.44 4.45
#